data_AF-A0A7Y4ZR09-F1
#
_entry.id   AF-A0A7Y4ZR09-F1
#
_cell.length_a   1.000
_cell.length_b   1.000
_cell.length_c   1.000
_cell.angle_alpha   90.00
_cell.angle_beta   90.00
_cell.angle_gamma   90.00
#
_symmetry.space_group_name_H-M   'P 1'
#
loop_
_entity.id
_entity.type
_entity.pdbx_description
1 polymer ?
#
loop_
_entity_poly.entity_id
_entity_poly.type
_entity_poly.pdbx_seq_one_letter_code
_entity_poly.pdbx_strand_id
1 'polypeptide(L)'
;MMRKAVAGLMLGAVLLSGCKKQVPDDIVKKTISSAMRMHAAGLVSIMCGGSAKGLSNPTVTIVKRGPEGTGTAHVKGSPTFYQGKVSQCEGDVDYAYTYSSKTIGAGSRRRTMTTWYLQHMKLVAIQTPGVTFKTYEEDPEGEPDDE
;
A
#
# COMPACT_ATOMS: atom_id res chain seq x y z
N MET A 1 43.28 23.95 -49.09
CA MET A 1 43.65 24.06 -47.65
C MET A 1 42.36 24.04 -46.81
N MET A 2 42.43 23.46 -45.59
CA MET A 2 41.35 23.21 -44.59
C MET A 2 40.37 22.08 -44.98
N ARG A 3 40.37 20.82 -44.47
CA ARG A 3 40.56 20.14 -43.15
C ARG A 3 39.46 20.38 -42.09
N LYS A 4 38.87 19.25 -41.64
CA LYS A 4 38.13 18.93 -40.36
C LYS A 4 36.60 19.13 -40.39
N ALA A 5 35.73 18.31 -39.79
CA ALA A 5 35.75 17.02 -39.07
C ALA A 5 34.27 16.53 -39.03
N VAL A 6 33.94 15.28 -39.39
CA VAL A 6 33.62 14.13 -38.51
C VAL A 6 32.80 14.42 -37.24
N ALA A 7 31.64 13.75 -37.19
CA ALA A 7 30.91 13.24 -36.02
C ALA A 7 30.22 14.19 -35.04
N GLY A 8 28.91 13.97 -34.93
CA GLY A 8 28.09 14.34 -33.78
C GLY A 8 26.86 13.44 -33.78
N LEU A 9 27.08 12.14 -33.54
CA LEU A 9 26.03 11.17 -33.24
C LEU A 9 25.33 11.69 -31.98
N MET A 10 24.23 12.42 -32.15
CA MET A 10 23.31 12.68 -31.05
C MET A 10 22.70 11.33 -30.70
N LEU A 11 23.42 10.58 -29.84
CA LEU A 11 22.79 9.67 -28.91
C LEU A 11 21.73 10.50 -28.18
N GLY A 12 20.52 10.48 -28.72
CA GLY A 12 19.33 10.68 -27.92
C GLY A 12 19.37 9.59 -26.88
N ALA A 13 20.04 9.89 -25.76
CA ALA A 13 19.80 9.23 -24.50
C ALA A 13 18.32 9.46 -24.22
N VAL A 14 17.48 8.56 -24.75
CA VAL A 14 16.19 8.26 -24.19
C VAL A 14 16.55 7.90 -22.76
N LEU A 15 16.39 8.89 -21.88
CA LEU A 15 16.47 8.74 -20.46
C LEU A 15 15.58 7.54 -20.16
N LEU A 16 16.21 6.39 -19.92
CA LEU A 16 15.64 5.28 -19.17
C LEU A 16 15.49 5.79 -17.73
N SER A 17 14.69 6.83 -17.52
CA SER A 17 13.98 7.05 -16.29
C SER A 17 13.10 5.84 -16.15
N GLY A 18 13.65 4.80 -15.52
CA GLY A 18 13.02 3.51 -15.33
C GLY A 18 11.59 3.75 -14.89
N CYS A 19 10.63 3.28 -15.69
CA CYS A 19 9.22 3.36 -15.35
C CYS A 19 9.06 2.83 -13.93
N LYS A 20 8.87 3.73 -12.96
CA LYS A 20 8.70 3.36 -11.56
C LYS A 20 7.51 2.42 -11.53
N LYS A 21 7.75 1.15 -11.20
CA LYS A 21 6.68 0.16 -11.14
C LYS A 21 5.68 0.63 -10.09
N GLN A 22 4.45 0.81 -10.51
CA GLN A 22 3.36 1.22 -9.64
C GLN A 22 2.52 0.00 -9.30
N VAL A 23 2.10 -0.11 -8.04
CA VAL A 23 1.22 -1.19 -7.58
C VAL A 23 -0.15 -0.99 -8.25
N PRO A 24 -0.68 -1.99 -8.97
CA PRO A 24 -2.03 -1.95 -9.52
C PRO A 24 -3.09 -1.63 -8.46
N ASP A 25 -4.10 -0.82 -8.82
CA ASP A 25 -5.20 -0.42 -7.93
C ASP A 25 -5.91 -1.61 -7.28
N ASP A 26 -6.14 -2.67 -8.05
CA ASP A 26 -6.87 -3.84 -7.58
C ASP A 26 -6.07 -4.62 -6.52
N ILE A 27 -4.75 -4.67 -6.65
CA ILE A 27 -3.86 -5.25 -5.64
C ILE A 27 -3.95 -4.43 -4.36
N VAL A 28 -3.84 -3.10 -4.44
CA VAL A 28 -3.95 -2.21 -3.26
C VAL A 28 -5.30 -2.43 -2.56
N LYS A 29 -6.40 -2.32 -3.31
CA LYS A 29 -7.76 -2.48 -2.78
C LYS A 29 -7.98 -3.85 -2.13
N LYS A 30 -7.58 -4.94 -2.79
CA LYS A 30 -7.78 -6.31 -2.27
C LYS A 30 -6.93 -6.57 -1.03
N THR A 31 -5.65 -6.24 -1.07
CA THR A 31 -4.73 -6.55 0.03
C THR A 31 -5.01 -5.70 1.26
N ILE A 32 -5.25 -4.39 1.12
CA ILE A 32 -5.68 -3.53 2.25
C ILE A 32 -7.02 -3.99 2.79
N SER A 33 -8.02 -4.30 1.93
CA SER A 33 -9.31 -4.82 2.39
C SER A 33 -9.16 -6.14 3.17
N SER A 34 -8.26 -7.01 2.72
CA SER A 34 -7.96 -8.27 3.41
C SER A 34 -7.27 -8.04 4.74
N ALA A 35 -6.28 -7.14 4.79
CA ALA A 35 -5.59 -6.76 6.01
C ALA A 35 -6.57 -6.19 7.04
N MET A 36 -7.43 -5.25 6.64
CA MET A 36 -8.44 -4.64 7.51
C MET A 36 -9.48 -5.61 8.03
N ARG A 37 -9.75 -6.71 7.32
CA ARG A 37 -10.70 -7.74 7.77
C ARG A 37 -10.12 -8.63 8.87
N MET A 38 -8.85 -9.01 8.75
CA MET A 38 -8.32 -10.16 9.50
C MET A 38 -6.99 -9.92 10.21
N HIS A 39 -6.21 -8.93 9.80
CA HIS A 39 -4.81 -8.80 10.22
C HIS A 39 -4.48 -7.45 10.87
N ALA A 40 -5.27 -6.40 10.63
CA ALA A 40 -5.00 -5.04 11.10
C ALA A 40 -5.90 -4.68 12.31
N ALA A 41 -6.03 -5.58 13.29
CA ALA A 41 -6.94 -5.39 14.41
C ALA A 41 -6.55 -4.18 15.29
N GLY A 42 -5.25 -3.92 15.44
CA GLY A 42 -4.73 -2.74 16.16
C GLY A 42 -5.12 -1.45 15.45
N LEU A 43 -4.80 -1.35 14.16
CA LEU A 43 -5.19 -0.24 13.29
C LEU A 43 -6.69 0.05 13.33
N VAL A 44 -7.51 -0.99 13.19
CA VAL A 44 -8.98 -0.85 13.20
C VAL A 44 -9.49 -0.43 14.56
N SER A 45 -8.98 -1.00 15.65
CA SER A 45 -9.40 -0.62 17.01
C SER A 45 -9.17 0.87 17.27
N ILE A 46 -8.03 1.39 16.83
CA ILE A 46 -7.70 2.81 16.97
C ILE A 46 -8.61 3.66 16.09
N MET A 47 -8.77 3.28 14.83
CA MET A 47 -9.69 3.97 13.90
C MET A 47 -11.13 4.02 14.44
N CYS A 48 -11.56 2.98 15.15
CA CYS A 48 -12.88 2.90 15.79
C CYS A 48 -12.96 3.50 17.20
N GLY A 49 -11.83 3.90 17.80
CA GLY A 49 -11.77 4.37 19.19
C GLY A 49 -12.18 3.34 20.23
N GLY A 50 -12.03 2.04 19.94
CA GLY A 50 -12.38 0.95 20.86
C GLY A 50 -11.97 -0.42 20.31
N SER A 51 -12.04 -1.46 21.14
CA SER A 51 -11.57 -2.81 20.75
C SER A 51 -12.43 -3.40 19.62
N ALA A 52 -11.81 -3.63 18.46
CA ALA A 52 -12.38 -4.23 17.26
C ALA A 52 -11.40 -5.25 16.67
N LYS A 53 -11.91 -6.36 16.12
CA LYS A 53 -11.05 -7.38 15.48
C LYS A 53 -10.77 -7.12 14.00
N GLY A 54 -11.52 -6.23 13.37
CA GLY A 54 -11.39 -5.90 11.97
C GLY A 54 -12.60 -5.15 11.44
N LEU A 55 -12.68 -5.01 10.12
CA LEU A 55 -13.79 -4.40 9.40
C LEU A 55 -14.56 -5.43 8.59
N SER A 56 -15.88 -5.36 8.67
CA SER A 56 -16.78 -5.97 7.71
C SER A 56 -16.94 -5.04 6.50
N ASN A 57 -16.96 -5.64 5.31
CA ASN A 57 -17.12 -4.92 4.03
C ASN A 57 -16.25 -3.66 3.89
N PRO A 58 -14.93 -3.71 4.19
CA PRO A 58 -14.06 -2.56 4.03
C PRO A 58 -14.08 -2.08 2.58
N THR A 59 -14.22 -0.77 2.41
CA THR A 59 -14.08 -0.07 1.15
C THR A 59 -12.76 0.69 1.17
N VAL A 60 -11.95 0.51 0.13
CA VAL A 60 -10.63 1.13 0.00
C VAL A 60 -10.62 2.05 -1.22
N THR A 61 -10.30 3.33 -1.00
CA THR A 61 -10.17 4.34 -2.06
C THR A 61 -8.77 4.92 -2.00
N ILE A 62 -8.02 4.83 -3.10
CA ILE A 62 -6.67 5.41 -3.14
C ILE A 62 -6.80 6.93 -3.23
N VAL A 63 -6.30 7.63 -2.22
CA VAL A 63 -6.34 9.10 -2.13
C VAL A 63 -5.14 9.70 -2.83
N LYS A 64 -3.96 9.11 -2.62
CA LYS A 64 -2.71 9.63 -3.17
C LYS A 64 -1.79 8.48 -3.54
N ARG A 65 -1.15 8.60 -4.70
CA ARG A 65 -0.08 7.70 -5.12
C ARG A 65 1.28 8.31 -4.75
N GLY A 66 2.09 7.54 -4.03
CA GLY A 66 3.47 7.87 -3.75
C GLY A 66 4.43 7.19 -4.75
N PRO A 67 5.74 7.47 -4.63
CA PRO A 67 6.76 6.78 -5.39
C PRO A 67 6.84 5.29 -5.01
N GLU A 68 7.20 4.44 -5.97
CA GLU A 68 7.70 3.08 -5.70
C GLU A 68 6.77 2.19 -4.86
N GLY A 69 5.47 2.22 -5.17
CA GLY A 69 4.50 1.37 -4.49
C GLY A 69 4.06 1.88 -3.12
N THR A 70 4.38 3.12 -2.79
CA THR A 70 3.79 3.81 -1.64
C THR A 70 2.52 4.57 -2.01
N GLY A 71 1.75 4.99 -1.01
CA GLY A 71 0.61 5.87 -1.19
C GLY A 71 -0.25 5.95 0.06
N THR A 72 -1.36 6.68 -0.06
CA THR A 72 -2.35 6.84 0.99
C THR A 72 -3.68 6.33 0.47
N ALA A 73 -4.32 5.45 1.24
CA ALA A 73 -5.65 4.95 0.95
C ALA A 73 -6.61 5.33 2.07
N HIS A 74 -7.77 5.81 1.68
CA HIS A 74 -8.91 5.99 2.55
C HIS A 74 -9.61 4.65 2.73
N VAL A 75 -9.84 4.26 3.98
CA VAL A 75 -10.46 3.01 4.38
C VAL A 75 -11.69 3.31 5.22
N LYS A 76 -12.80 2.66 4.87
CA LYS A 76 -14.03 2.71 5.67
C LYS A 76 -14.68 1.34 5.79
N GLY A 77 -15.32 1.04 6.91
CA GLY A 77 -16.09 -0.19 7.09
C GLY A 77 -16.77 -0.26 8.45
N SER A 78 -17.59 -1.29 8.66
CA SER A 78 -18.26 -1.51 9.95
C SER A 78 -17.42 -2.45 10.82
N PRO A 79 -17.12 -2.11 12.08
CA PRO A 79 -16.22 -2.91 12.88
C PRO A 79 -16.83 -4.26 13.27
N THR A 80 -16.01 -5.30 13.29
CA THR A 80 -16.40 -6.66 13.73
C THR A 80 -15.94 -6.91 15.15
N PHE A 81 -16.76 -7.65 15.92
CA PHE A 81 -16.50 -7.96 17.33
C PHE A 81 -16.15 -6.71 18.15
N TYR A 82 -16.93 -5.64 17.95
CA TYR A 82 -16.65 -4.31 18.48
C TYR A 82 -17.40 -4.04 19.78
N GLN A 83 -16.70 -3.46 20.75
CA GLN A 83 -17.27 -3.03 22.04
C GLN A 83 -17.30 -1.50 22.16
N GLY A 84 -18.03 -0.83 21.27
CA GLY A 84 -18.23 0.62 21.34
C GLY A 84 -19.48 1.10 20.60
N LYS A 85 -19.58 2.42 20.38
CA LYS A 85 -20.81 3.08 19.89
C LYS A 85 -20.81 3.43 18.40
N VAL A 86 -19.68 3.33 17.71
CA VAL A 86 -19.59 3.66 16.28
C VAL A 86 -20.06 2.48 15.42
N SER A 87 -20.91 2.77 14.43
CA SER A 87 -21.40 1.80 13.44
C SER A 87 -20.50 1.68 12.21
N GLN A 88 -19.63 2.67 12.02
CA GLN A 88 -18.67 2.76 10.93
C GLN A 88 -17.39 3.39 11.45
N CYS A 89 -16.25 2.85 11.01
CA CYS A 89 -14.94 3.39 11.27
C CYS A 89 -14.30 3.80 9.95
N GLU A 90 -13.58 4.91 9.98
CA GLU A 90 -13.05 5.57 8.80
C GLU A 90 -11.72 6.24 9.11
N GLY A 91 -10.77 6.12 8.19
CA GLY A 91 -9.43 6.66 8.35
C GLY A 91 -8.60 6.54 7.09
N ASP A 92 -7.55 7.34 7.04
CA ASP A 92 -6.55 7.28 5.99
C ASP A 92 -5.35 6.49 6.46
N VAL A 93 -4.88 5.59 5.61
CA VAL A 93 -3.77 4.70 5.88
C VAL A 93 -2.72 4.86 4.79
N ASP A 94 -1.52 5.22 5.22
CA ASP A 94 -0.34 5.15 4.37
C ASP A 94 0.06 3.69 4.21
N TYR A 95 0.34 3.29 2.97
CA TYR A 95 0.75 1.95 2.62
C TYR A 95 2.09 1.98 1.87
N ALA A 96 2.87 0.93 2.03
CA ALA A 96 4.09 0.69 1.27
C ALA A 96 4.16 -0.76 0.78
N TYR A 97 4.50 -0.95 -0.49
CA TYR A 97 4.73 -2.26 -1.07
C TYR A 97 6.17 -2.43 -1.53
N THR A 98 6.68 -3.64 -1.35
CA THR A 98 7.84 -4.13 -2.09
C THR A 98 7.37 -5.06 -3.21
N TYR A 99 8.26 -5.37 -4.16
CA TYR A 99 7.95 -6.33 -5.20
C TYR A 99 9.15 -7.21 -5.54
N SER A 100 8.85 -8.43 -5.96
CA SER A 100 9.79 -9.31 -6.65
C SER A 100 9.32 -9.52 -8.08
N SER A 101 10.26 -9.71 -9.01
CA SER A 101 9.94 -9.96 -10.42
C SER A 101 10.67 -11.19 -10.90
N LYS A 102 9.92 -12.19 -11.39
CA LYS A 102 10.48 -13.39 -11.98
C LYS A 102 10.10 -13.44 -13.46
N THR A 103 11.10 -13.59 -14.32
CA THR A 103 10.87 -13.80 -15.75
C THR A 103 11.06 -15.27 -16.09
N ILE A 104 10.07 -15.86 -16.76
CA ILE A 104 10.04 -17.29 -17.10
C ILE A 104 9.89 -17.42 -18.62
N GLY A 105 10.63 -18.37 -19.21
CA GLY A 105 10.58 -18.68 -20.64
C GLY A 105 11.71 -18.02 -21.47
N ALA A 106 11.88 -18.50 -22.70
CA ALA A 106 12.88 -18.02 -23.65
C ALA A 106 12.23 -17.48 -24.93
N GLY A 107 12.89 -16.53 -25.59
CA GLY A 107 12.43 -15.94 -26.85
C GLY A 107 11.08 -15.22 -26.74
N SER A 108 10.20 -15.42 -27.74
CA SER A 108 8.88 -14.78 -27.84
C SER A 108 7.85 -15.23 -26.79
N ARG A 109 8.14 -16.28 -26.02
CA ARG A 109 7.26 -16.80 -24.95
C ARG A 109 7.64 -16.29 -23.55
N ARG A 110 8.53 -15.31 -23.47
CA ARG A 110 8.99 -14.72 -22.20
C ARG A 110 7.81 -14.05 -21.48
N ARG A 111 7.55 -14.46 -20.24
CA ARG A 111 6.54 -13.85 -19.35
C ARG A 111 7.22 -13.32 -18.09
N THR A 112 6.93 -12.08 -17.72
CA THR A 112 7.40 -11.50 -16.46
C THR A 112 6.25 -11.47 -15.46
N MET A 113 6.42 -12.18 -14.36
CA MET A 113 5.50 -12.17 -13.21
C MET A 113 6.05 -11.20 -12.17
N THR A 114 5.22 -10.27 -11.70
CA THR A 114 5.57 -9.35 -10.59
C THR A 114 4.67 -9.69 -9.41
N THR A 115 5.29 -10.02 -8.27
CA THR A 115 4.59 -10.26 -7.02
C THR A 115 4.79 -9.04 -6.13
N TRP A 116 3.70 -8.51 -5.58
CA TRP A 116 3.70 -7.36 -4.67
C TRP A 116 3.46 -7.84 -3.24
N TYR A 117 4.22 -7.30 -2.30
CA TYR A 117 4.12 -7.61 -0.88
C TYR A 117 3.81 -6.32 -0.13
N LEU A 118 2.69 -6.29 0.58
CA LEU A 118 2.35 -5.20 1.47
C LEU A 118 3.30 -5.26 2.67
N GLN A 119 4.14 -4.25 2.84
CA GLN A 119 5.14 -4.20 3.90
C GLN A 119 4.62 -3.48 5.13
N HIS A 120 4.07 -2.28 4.94
CA HIS A 120 3.65 -1.44 6.05
C HIS A 120 2.28 -0.82 5.78
N MET A 121 1.53 -0.66 6.86
CA MET A 121 0.30 0.11 6.94
C MET A 121 0.37 1.01 8.16
N LYS A 122 0.16 2.31 7.98
CA LYS A 122 0.22 3.30 9.06
C LYS A 122 -1.00 4.19 9.04
N LEU A 123 -1.68 4.32 10.18
CA LEU A 123 -2.81 5.24 10.31
C LEU A 123 -2.28 6.67 10.32
N VAL A 124 -2.73 7.48 9.37
CA VAL A 124 -2.32 8.88 9.26
C VAL A 124 -3.44 9.86 9.58
N ALA A 125 -4.69 9.41 9.46
CA ALA A 125 -5.84 10.18 9.91
C ALA A 125 -6.95 9.25 10.41
N ILE A 126 -7.61 9.65 11.49
CA ILE A 126 -8.90 9.08 11.91
C ILE A 126 -9.96 10.06 11.48
N GLN A 127 -10.95 9.57 10.74
CA GLN A 127 -12.09 10.33 10.26
C GLN A 127 -13.40 9.88 10.92
N THR A 128 -13.36 8.82 11.75
CA THR A 128 -14.49 8.37 12.55
C THR A 128 -14.97 9.47 13.50
N PRO A 129 -16.25 9.90 13.43
CA PRO A 129 -16.78 10.92 14.34
C PRO A 129 -16.66 10.52 15.81
N GLY A 130 -16.15 11.42 16.64
CA GLY A 130 -16.03 11.21 18.09
C GLY A 130 -14.81 10.40 18.54
N VAL A 131 -13.91 10.01 17.63
CA VAL A 131 -12.66 9.33 17.96
C VAL A 131 -11.49 10.31 17.86
N THR A 132 -10.67 10.37 18.91
CA THR A 132 -9.48 11.24 18.95
C THR A 132 -8.24 10.50 18.41
N PHE A 133 -7.49 11.14 17.52
CA PHE A 133 -6.28 10.58 16.91
C PHE A 133 -5.17 10.31 17.95
N LYS A 134 -4.64 9.07 17.94
CA LYS A 134 -3.37 8.70 18.56
C LYS A 134 -2.53 7.99 17.48
N THR A 135 -1.31 8.46 17.25
CA THR A 135 -0.42 7.89 16.22
C THR A 135 -0.08 6.43 16.54
N TYR A 136 -0.25 5.53 15.56
CA TYR A 136 0.06 4.10 15.70
C TYR A 136 0.68 3.54 14.43
N GLU A 137 1.65 2.67 14.61
CA GLU A 137 2.42 2.01 13.56
C GLU A 137 2.38 0.51 13.86
N GLU A 138 1.83 -0.28 12.94
CA GLU A 138 1.73 -1.74 13.08
C GLU A 138 2.90 -2.37 12.31
N ASP A 139 3.83 -2.99 13.04
CA ASP A 139 4.94 -3.76 12.46
C ASP A 139 4.46 -5.20 12.23
N PRO A 140 4.50 -5.76 11.01
CA PRO A 140 3.93 -7.08 10.71
C PRO A 140 4.70 -8.27 11.32
N GLU A 141 5.84 -8.05 11.95
CA GLU A 141 6.63 -9.08 12.64
C GLU A 141 6.30 -9.08 14.14
N GLY A 142 5.21 -9.77 14.51
CA GLY A 142 4.91 -10.02 15.91
C GLY A 142 5.83 -11.08 16.48
N GLU A 143 6.77 -10.69 17.35
CA GLU A 143 7.34 -11.62 18.32
C GLU A 143 6.22 -12.09 19.26
N PRO A 144 6.07 -13.41 19.50
CA PRO A 144 5.20 -13.89 20.56
C PRO A 144 5.85 -13.55 21.91
N ASP A 145 5.27 -12.59 22.62
CA ASP A 145 5.58 -12.39 24.04
C ASP A 145 4.99 -13.57 24.82
N ASP A 146 5.87 -14.45 25.29
CA ASP A 146 5.60 -15.49 26.29
C ASP A 146 5.47 -14.84 27.69
N GLU A 147 4.24 -14.79 28.23
CA GLU A 147 3.97 -14.77 29.69
C GLU A 147 2.80 -15.69 30.04
#